data_AF-A0AAN5I2E7-F1
#
_entry.id   AF-A0AAN5I2E7-F1
#
_cell.length_a   1.000
_cell.length_b   1.000
_cell.length_c   1.000
_cell.angle_alpha   90.00
_cell.angle_beta   90.00
_cell.angle_gamma   90.00
#
_symmetry.space_group_name_H-M   'P 1'
#
loop_
_entity.id
_entity.type
_entity.pdbx_description
1 polymer ?
#
loop_
_entity_poly.entity_id
_entity_poly.type
_entity_poly.pdbx_seq_one_letter_code
_entity_poly.pdbx_strand_id
1 'polypeptide(L)'
;MVYCTVSILRYLSQAKAISLRTRRLQYALFRTLTVQTIVPVVFLHANCGVTILLPLFGVDISMFDWISVACSCFPPFDALATILLMRDYRQTVCSMILC
;
A
#
# COMPACT_ATOMS: atom_id res chain seq x y z
N MET A 1 3.65 2.97 -11.66
CA MET A 1 4.52 2.59 -10.52
C MET A 1 5.32 1.32 -10.76
N VAL A 2 4.69 0.21 -11.17
CA VAL A 2 5.39 -1.10 -11.34
C VAL A 2 6.65 -1.04 -12.21
N TYR A 3 6.61 -0.35 -13.36
CA TYR A 3 7.79 -0.20 -14.22
C TYR A 3 8.96 0.52 -13.52
N CYS A 4 8.65 1.61 -12.80
CA CYS A 4 9.65 2.37 -12.06
C CYS A 4 10.22 1.55 -10.89
N THR A 5 9.37 0.81 -10.18
CA THR A 5 9.80 -0.13 -9.13
C THR A 5 10.80 -1.16 -9.71
N VAL A 6 10.47 -1.79 -10.83
CA VAL A 6 11.38 -2.77 -11.47
C VAL A 6 12.70 -2.11 -11.90
N SER A 7 12.64 -0.90 -12.44
CA SER A 7 13.84 -0.13 -12.82
C SER A 7 14.73 0.14 -11.60
N ILE A 8 14.15 0.68 -10.51
CA ILE A 8 14.86 1.00 -9.26
C ILE A 8 15.47 -0.25 -8.63
N LEU A 9 14.74 -1.37 -8.62
CA LEU A 9 15.24 -2.64 -8.10
C LEU A 9 16.42 -3.20 -8.92
N ARG A 10 16.43 -2.97 -10.23
CA ARG A 10 17.57 -3.31 -11.10
C ARG A 10 18.78 -2.43 -10.82
N TYR A 11 18.60 -1.12 -10.65
CA TYR A 11 19.68 -0.20 -10.26
C TYR A 11 20.28 -0.55 -8.89
N LEU A 12 19.44 -0.83 -7.88
CA LEU A 12 19.87 -1.27 -6.55
C LEU A 12 20.61 -2.62 -6.57
N SER A 13 20.30 -3.50 -7.53
CA SER A 13 21.01 -4.76 -7.70
C SER A 13 22.41 -4.57 -8.29
N GLN A 14 22.61 -3.54 -9.12
CA GLN A 14 23.89 -3.26 -9.77
C GLN A 14 24.79 -2.31 -8.95
N ALA A 15 24.20 -1.56 -8.01
CA ALA A 15 24.94 -0.66 -7.12
C ALA A 15 25.82 -1.44 -6.12
N LYS A 16 27.12 -1.57 -6.42
CA LYS A 16 28.12 -2.17 -5.52
C LYS A 16 28.42 -1.32 -4.27
N ALA A 17 28.05 -0.03 -4.27
CA ALA A 17 28.36 0.91 -3.19
C ALA A 17 27.41 0.82 -1.97
N ILE A 18 26.31 0.05 -2.06
CA ILE A 18 25.30 -0.02 -0.98
C ILE A 18 25.55 -1.23 -0.07
N SER A 19 25.51 -1.01 1.25
CA SER A 19 25.63 -2.08 2.23
C SER A 19 24.49 -3.11 2.10
N LEU A 20 24.81 -4.37 2.42
CA LEU A 20 23.84 -5.48 2.35
C LEU A 20 22.60 -5.24 3.22
N ARG A 21 22.77 -4.57 4.36
CA ARG A 21 21.70 -4.19 5.29
C ARG A 21 20.79 -3.11 4.68
N THR A 22 21.37 -2.03 4.15
CA THR A 22 20.63 -0.94 3.51
C THR A 22 19.88 -1.43 2.28
N ARG A 23 20.48 -2.32 1.48
CA ARG A 23 19.84 -2.90 0.30
C ARG A 23 18.58 -3.69 0.64
N ARG A 24 18.62 -4.53 1.70
CA ARG A 24 17.43 -5.28 2.15
C ARG A 24 16.31 -4.35 2.59
N LEU A 25 16.64 -3.32 3.36
CA LEU A 25 15.68 -2.38 3.89
C LEU A 25 15.01 -1.54 2.78
N GLN A 26 15.80 -1.06 1.82
CA GLN A 26 15.30 -0.37 0.63
C GLN A 26 14.39 -1.28 -0.23
N TYR A 27 14.78 -2.54 -0.45
CA TYR A 27 13.95 -3.50 -1.17
C TYR A 27 12.61 -3.75 -0.47
N ALA A 28 12.63 -3.90 0.85
CA ALA A 28 11.45 -4.10 1.66
C ALA A 28 10.53 -2.85 1.60
N LEU A 29 11.08 -1.65 1.74
CA LEU A 29 10.33 -0.39 1.64
C LEU A 29 9.69 -0.23 0.26
N PHE A 30 10.45 -0.39 -0.81
CA PHE A 30 9.92 -0.26 -2.18
C PHE A 30 8.83 -1.29 -2.48
N ARG A 31 9.01 -2.54 -2.02
CA ARG A 31 7.99 -3.59 -2.20
C ARG A 31 6.73 -3.26 -1.43
N THR A 32 6.85 -2.84 -0.17
CA THR A 32 5.70 -2.46 0.66
C THR A 32 4.99 -1.24 0.06
N LEU A 33 5.72 -0.19 -0.30
CA LEU A 33 5.17 1.02 -0.94
C LEU A 33 4.42 0.69 -2.23
N THR A 34 4.92 -0.26 -3.03
CA THR A 34 4.26 -0.71 -4.27
C THR A 34 2.93 -1.42 -3.98
N VAL A 35 2.89 -2.30 -2.99
CA VAL A 35 1.64 -2.96 -2.58
C VAL A 35 0.67 -1.94 -1.98
N GLN A 36 1.18 -1.08 -1.11
CA GLN A 36 0.45 0.01 -0.46
C GLN A 36 -0.14 1.02 -1.44
N THR A 37 0.43 1.20 -2.64
CA THR A 37 -0.20 2.05 -3.67
C THR A 37 -1.26 1.31 -4.48
N ILE A 38 -1.14 -0.01 -4.65
CA ILE A 38 -2.12 -0.79 -5.40
C ILE A 38 -3.42 -0.95 -4.61
N VAL A 39 -3.33 -1.16 -3.29
CA VAL A 39 -4.51 -1.32 -2.41
C VAL A 39 -5.49 -0.13 -2.48
N PRO A 40 -5.11 1.14 -2.25
CA PRO A 40 -5.99 2.30 -2.42
C PRO A 40 -6.46 2.52 -3.84
N VAL A 41 -5.64 2.19 -4.84
CA VAL A 41 -6.07 2.32 -6.24
C VAL A 41 -7.20 1.34 -6.55
N VAL A 42 -7.18 0.15 -5.96
CA VAL A 42 -8.26 -0.83 -6.14
C VAL A 42 -9.44 -0.51 -5.22
N PHE A 43 -9.21 -0.29 -3.93
CA PHE A 43 -10.30 -0.11 -2.96
C PHE A 43 -10.89 1.30 -2.99
N LEU A 44 -10.11 2.35 -3.18
CA LEU A 44 -10.58 3.73 -3.04
C LEU A 44 -10.96 4.33 -4.40
N HIS A 45 -10.11 4.13 -5.41
CA HIS A 45 -10.39 4.61 -6.77
C HIS A 45 -11.54 3.84 -7.44
N ALA A 46 -11.66 2.52 -7.25
CA ALA A 46 -12.80 1.80 -7.81
C ALA A 46 -14.11 2.18 -7.13
N ASN A 47 -14.15 2.25 -5.79
CA ASN A 47 -15.37 2.65 -5.07
C ASN A 47 -15.78 4.08 -5.42
N CYS A 48 -14.83 5.02 -5.47
CA CYS A 48 -15.13 6.40 -5.87
C CYS A 48 -15.59 6.48 -7.34
N GLY A 49 -14.98 5.71 -8.24
CA GLY A 49 -15.39 5.62 -9.64
C GLY A 49 -16.80 5.06 -9.80
N VAL A 50 -17.18 4.06 -9.00
CA VAL A 50 -18.54 3.49 -8.97
C VAL A 50 -19.55 4.53 -8.48
N THR A 51 -19.27 5.27 -7.40
CA THR A 51 -20.14 6.36 -6.90
C THR A 51 -20.35 7.47 -7.93
N ILE A 52 -19.35 7.73 -8.79
CA ILE A 52 -19.44 8.75 -9.84
C ILE A 52 -20.15 8.21 -11.11
N LEU A 53 -19.90 6.95 -11.49
CA LEU A 53 -20.46 6.34 -12.70
C LEU A 53 -21.93 5.92 -12.52
N LEU A 54 -22.33 5.33 -11.39
CA LEU A 54 -23.71 4.86 -11.16
C LEU A 54 -24.81 5.92 -11.33
N PRO A 55 -24.68 7.14 -10.78
CA PRO A 55 -25.69 8.18 -11.01
C PRO A 55 -25.75 8.64 -12.46
N LEU A 56 -24.65 8.50 -13.22
CA LEU A 56 -24.62 8.76 -14.66
C LEU A 56 -25.50 7.76 -15.44
N PHE A 57 -25.70 6.55 -14.90
CA PHE A 57 -26.58 5.51 -15.46
C PHE A 57 -28.00 5.51 -14.85
N GLY A 58 -28.32 6.47 -13.98
CA GLY A 58 -29.66 6.61 -13.38
C GLY A 58 -29.96 5.66 -12.22
N VAL A 59 -28.93 5.13 -11.55
CA VAL A 59 -29.07 4.28 -10.36
C VAL A 59 -28.99 5.14 -9.10
N ASP A 60 -29.98 5.00 -8.21
CA ASP A 60 -30.04 5.75 -6.95
C ASP A 60 -28.93 5.34 -5.96
N ILE A 61 -28.25 6.35 -5.42
CA ILE A 61 -27.00 6.24 -4.64
C ILE A 61 -27.28 6.03 -3.13
N SER A 62 -28.50 5.66 -2.75
CA SER A 62 -28.95 5.68 -1.34
C SER A 62 -28.29 4.62 -0.44
N MET A 63 -27.55 3.65 -0.99
CA MET A 63 -26.81 2.62 -0.22
C MET A 63 -25.32 2.93 0.02
N PHE A 64 -24.80 4.08 -0.39
CA PHE A 64 -23.36 4.36 -0.39
C PHE A 64 -22.76 4.79 0.96
N ASP A 65 -23.53 4.82 2.05
CA ASP A 65 -23.05 5.22 3.37
C ASP A 65 -21.89 4.33 3.87
N TRP A 66 -21.92 3.05 3.48
CA TRP A 66 -20.87 2.06 3.75
C TRP A 66 -19.54 2.36 3.05
N ILE A 67 -19.57 3.03 1.90
CA ILE A 67 -18.36 3.41 1.14
C ILE A 67 -17.62 4.55 1.83
N SER A 68 -18.35 5.49 2.45
CA SER A 68 -17.75 6.56 3.26
C SER A 68 -17.00 6.00 4.48
N VAL A 69 -17.61 5.00 5.16
CA VAL A 69 -16.97 4.28 6.26
C VAL A 69 -15.75 3.50 5.78
N ALA A 70 -15.86 2.78 4.65
CA ALA A 70 -14.74 2.04 4.07
C ALA A 70 -13.56 2.95 3.66
N CYS A 71 -13.84 4.12 3.09
CA CYS A 71 -12.83 5.13 2.77
C CYS A 71 -12.16 5.71 4.02
N SER A 72 -12.92 5.93 5.10
CA SER A 72 -12.40 6.47 6.36
C SER A 72 -11.54 5.46 7.12
N CYS A 73 -11.85 4.17 7.02
CA CYS A 73 -11.06 3.09 7.62
C CYS A 73 -9.83 2.69 6.78
N PHE A 74 -9.76 3.08 5.50
CA PHE A 74 -8.64 2.71 4.63
C PHE A 74 -7.26 3.12 5.18
N PRO A 75 -7.00 4.37 5.62
CA PRO A 75 -5.68 4.78 6.12
C PRO A 75 -5.12 3.92 7.27
N PRO A 76 -5.91 3.59 8.33
CA PRO A 76 -5.42 2.70 9.38
C PRO A 76 -5.22 1.26 8.89
N PHE A 77 -6.07 0.73 7.99
CA PHE A 77 -5.87 -0.59 7.40
C PHE A 77 -4.61 -0.66 6.52
N ASP A 78 -4.33 0.40 5.78
CA ASP A 78 -3.15 0.54 4.93
C ASP A 78 -1.86 0.59 5.76
N ALA A 79 -1.87 1.34 6.86
CA ALA A 79 -0.77 1.37 7.83
C ALA A 79 -0.56 -0.01 8.48
N LEU A 80 -1.64 -0.69 8.88
CA LEU A 80 -1.58 -2.03 9.47
C LEU A 80 -1.03 -3.06 8.47
N ALA A 81 -1.51 -3.04 7.23
CA ALA A 81 -1.03 -3.92 6.16
C ALA A 81 0.46 -3.68 5.87
N THR A 82 0.91 -2.43 5.85
CA THR A 82 2.31 -2.03 5.69
C THR A 82 3.21 -2.64 6.78
N ILE A 83 2.78 -2.53 8.04
CA ILE A 83 3.50 -3.09 9.20
C ILE A 83 3.53 -4.62 9.17
N LEU A 84 2.44 -5.27 8.77
CA LEU A 84 2.34 -6.74 8.68
C LEU A 84 3.13 -7.32 7.50
N LEU A 85 3.13 -6.65 6.35
CA LEU A 85 3.75 -7.14 5.12
C LEU A 85 5.28 -6.98 5.12
N MET A 86 5.77 -5.96 5.81
CA MET A 86 7.19 -5.70 5.95
C MET A 86 7.76 -6.53 7.10
N ARG A 87 8.31 -7.71 6.78
CA ARG A 87 8.83 -8.67 7.76
C ARG A 87 9.87 -8.08 8.72
N ASP A 88 10.72 -7.16 8.25
CA ASP A 88 11.69 -6.43 9.08
C ASP A 88 10.99 -5.55 10.13
N TYR A 89 9.84 -4.97 9.81
CA TYR A 89 9.01 -4.23 10.77
C TYR A 89 8.39 -5.16 11.80
N ARG A 90 7.82 -6.29 11.41
CA ARG A 90 7.27 -7.27 12.38
C ARG A 90 8.30 -7.70 13.42
N GLN A 91 9.53 -7.96 13.00
CA GLN A 91 10.59 -8.40 13.91
C GLN A 91 11.02 -7.28 14.86
N THR A 92 11.06 -6.04 14.37
CA THR A 92 11.38 -4.84 15.16
C THR A 92 10.25 -4.48 16.12
N VAL A 93 8.98 -4.55 15.67
CA VAL A 93 7.78 -4.28 16.45
C VAL A 93 7.57 -5.34 17.53
N CYS A 94 7.74 -6.63 17.22
CA CYS A 94 7.76 -7.67 18.24
C CYS A 94 8.86 -7.43 19.27
N SER A 95 10.06 -6.99 18.84
CA SER A 95 11.14 -6.66 19.78
C SER A 95 10.85 -5.41 20.62
N MET A 96 10.11 -4.43 20.10
CA MET A 96 9.71 -3.23 20.84
C MET A 96 8.53 -3.47 21.79
N ILE A 97 7.61 -4.38 21.46
CA ILE A 97 6.42 -4.69 22.27
C ILE A 97 6.73 -5.73 23.37
N LEU A 98 7.71 -6.63 23.16
CA LEU A 98 8.16 -7.58 24.19
C LEU A 98 9.23 -7.04 25.16
N CYS A 99 9.55 -5.74 25.09
CA CYS A 99 10.43 -5.06 26.04
C CYS A 99 9.61 -4.16 26.96
#